data_AF-F3B363-F1
#
_entry.id   AF-F3B363-F1
#
_cell.length_a   1.000
_cell.length_b   1.000
_cell.length_c   1.000
_cell.angle_alpha   90.00
_cell.angle_beta   90.00
_cell.angle_gamma   90.00
#
_symmetry.space_group_name_H-M   'P 1'
#
loop_
_entity.id
_entity.type
_entity.pdbx_description
1 polymer ?
#
loop_
_entity_poly.entity_id
_entity_poly.type
_entity_poly.pdbx_seq_one_letter_code
_entity_poly.pdbx_strand_id
1 'polypeptide(L)'
;MKFTKDRKQSIKHYILEKIDQDTPSISKTVADTFSINPSTIHSYINELVKDNVIVKVKRGQYELVNKEYSYLLKRENGDLDDDTYAFDICLKEHIEGFKNNVQDIWSYTFSEMINNVMDHSLADSVKITISQNFLATCVMIEDNGIGIFQKIKDYFKLSSIEDAICELFKGKLTTDTKNHSGEGIFFSSKLMDDFLIISSSKIFTTNKYDEGKILSLVLENQKGTCVFMELSNFSHKTAKEIFDAYSNVNGGFVKTKIPLKNIFDTSPVSRSQAKRICNRLDKFKEVIVDFDEIGWLGQGFAHQLFVVFANSHPGIILTPINMNEDVTKMYNHVKNTNVE
;
A
#
# COMPACT_ATOMS: atom_id res chain seq x y z
N MET A 1 -25.54 19.94 29.11
CA MET A 1 -25.72 18.47 29.19
C MET A 1 -24.35 17.83 28.99
N LYS A 2 -23.87 16.96 29.88
CA LYS A 2 -22.60 16.26 29.66
C LYS A 2 -22.82 15.17 28.60
N PHE A 3 -22.06 15.20 27.50
CA PHE A 3 -22.10 14.12 26.52
C PHE A 3 -21.58 12.81 27.14
N THR A 4 -22.02 11.67 26.59
CA THR A 4 -21.42 10.38 26.90
C THR A 4 -19.93 10.39 26.53
N LYS A 5 -19.14 9.56 27.20
CA LYS A 5 -17.70 9.44 26.94
C LYS A 5 -17.43 9.12 25.47
N ASP A 6 -18.21 8.20 24.91
CA ASP A 6 -18.07 7.75 23.52
C ASP A 6 -18.39 8.88 22.53
N ARG A 7 -19.49 9.62 22.74
CA ARG A 7 -19.82 10.76 21.88
C ARG A 7 -18.76 11.85 21.94
N LYS A 8 -18.19 12.13 23.11
CA LYS A 8 -17.07 13.07 23.25
C LYS A 8 -15.84 12.59 22.47
N GLN A 9 -15.50 11.30 22.55
CA GLN A 9 -14.37 10.74 21.79
C GLN A 9 -14.61 10.79 20.28
N SER A 10 -15.80 10.45 19.78
CA SER A 10 -16.12 10.55 18.35
C SER A 10 -16.00 11.99 17.84
N ILE A 11 -16.43 12.99 18.63
CA ILE A 11 -16.25 14.41 18.27
C ILE A 11 -14.77 14.78 18.24
N LYS A 12 -13.99 14.39 19.25
CA LYS A 12 -12.53 14.64 19.28
C LYS A 12 -11.83 13.99 18.09
N HIS A 13 -12.18 12.76 17.76
CA HIS A 13 -11.62 12.06 16.60
C HIS A 13 -11.92 12.81 15.30
N TYR A 14 -13.16 13.21 15.08
CA TYR A 14 -13.54 14.00 13.91
C TYR A 14 -12.88 15.38 13.86
N ILE A 15 -12.63 16.02 15.01
CA ILE A 15 -11.82 17.26 15.05
C ILE A 15 -10.41 17.00 14.49
N LEU A 16 -9.79 15.90 14.91
CA LEU A 16 -8.43 15.53 14.48
C LEU A 16 -8.39 15.20 12.99
N GLU A 17 -9.36 14.45 12.46
CA GLU A 17 -9.50 14.19 11.02
C GLU A 17 -9.63 15.50 10.21
N LYS A 18 -10.37 16.49 10.73
CA LYS A 18 -10.52 17.78 10.05
C LYS A 18 -9.28 18.66 10.13
N ILE A 19 -8.48 18.51 11.18
CA ILE A 19 -7.15 19.15 11.29
C ILE A 19 -6.21 18.54 10.26
N ASP A 20 -6.16 17.21 10.17
CA ASP A 20 -5.32 16.47 9.23
C ASP A 20 -5.64 16.79 7.76
N GLN A 21 -6.92 17.03 7.47
CA GLN A 21 -7.42 17.43 6.14
C GLN A 21 -7.25 18.93 5.84
N ASP A 22 -6.54 19.70 6.66
CA ASP A 22 -6.38 21.15 6.54
C ASP A 22 -7.71 21.91 6.37
N THR A 23 -8.78 21.41 6.99
CA THR A 23 -10.13 21.96 6.77
C THR A 23 -10.24 23.37 7.36
N PRO A 24 -10.65 24.39 6.59
CA PRO A 24 -10.86 25.73 7.13
C PRO A 24 -12.05 25.75 8.11
N SER A 25 -12.02 26.65 9.08
CA SER A 25 -13.11 26.87 10.03
C SER A 25 -13.57 25.60 10.79
N ILE A 26 -12.61 24.78 11.25
CA ILE A 26 -12.82 23.51 11.97
C ILE A 26 -13.97 23.61 12.98
N SER A 27 -13.96 24.63 13.84
CA SER A 27 -14.97 24.76 14.90
C SER A 27 -16.40 24.89 14.38
N LYS A 28 -16.60 25.57 13.24
CA LYS A 28 -17.91 25.69 12.60
C LYS A 28 -18.31 24.36 11.95
N THR A 29 -17.42 23.80 11.14
CA THR A 29 -17.65 22.53 10.42
C THR A 29 -18.04 21.39 11.37
N VAL A 30 -17.33 21.25 12.49
CA VAL A 30 -17.61 20.21 13.48
C VAL A 30 -18.89 20.51 14.26
N ALA A 31 -19.13 21.77 14.61
CA ALA A 31 -20.36 22.19 15.29
C ALA A 31 -21.62 21.89 14.47
N ASP A 32 -21.59 22.20 13.17
CA ASP A 32 -22.69 21.95 12.24
C ASP A 32 -22.92 20.43 12.08
N THR A 33 -21.83 19.66 11.88
CA THR A 33 -21.89 18.19 11.70
C THR A 33 -22.52 17.49 12.90
N PHE A 34 -22.14 17.87 14.12
CA PHE A 34 -22.64 17.22 15.34
C PHE A 34 -23.87 17.89 15.94
N SER A 35 -24.34 19.00 15.35
CA SER A 35 -25.41 19.86 15.86
C SER A 35 -25.17 20.30 17.30
N ILE A 36 -23.97 20.85 17.57
CA ILE A 36 -23.55 21.30 18.91
C ILE A 36 -22.99 22.73 18.88
N ASN A 37 -22.95 23.38 20.04
CA ASN A 37 -22.49 24.76 20.16
C ASN A 37 -20.98 24.88 19.83
N PRO A 38 -20.55 25.82 18.97
CA PRO A 38 -19.13 26.04 18.65
C PRO A 38 -18.22 26.24 19.87
N SER A 39 -18.72 26.84 20.94
CA SER A 39 -17.97 26.99 22.20
C SER A 39 -17.56 25.65 22.83
N THR A 40 -18.35 24.59 22.63
CA THR A 40 -18.00 23.24 23.07
C THR A 40 -16.86 22.66 22.25
N ILE A 41 -16.81 22.93 20.94
CA ILE A 41 -15.70 22.52 20.08
C ILE A 41 -14.40 23.21 20.50
N HIS A 42 -14.45 24.50 20.81
CA HIS A 42 -13.29 25.23 21.34
C HIS A 42 -12.77 24.62 22.65
N SER A 43 -13.67 24.17 23.53
CA SER A 43 -13.27 23.48 24.75
C SER A 43 -12.53 22.17 24.45
N TYR A 44 -12.98 21.38 23.47
CA TYR A 44 -12.32 20.13 23.08
C TYR A 44 -10.99 20.35 22.36
N ILE A 45 -10.90 21.38 21.51
CA ILE A 45 -9.62 21.78 20.90
C ILE A 45 -8.62 22.18 21.98
N ASN A 46 -9.03 23.00 22.96
CA ASN A 46 -8.14 23.39 24.06
C ASN A 46 -7.69 22.20 24.91
N GLU A 47 -8.57 21.20 25.10
CA GLU A 47 -8.20 19.94 25.76
C GLU A 47 -7.17 19.16 24.93
N LEU A 48 -7.36 19.03 23.62
CA LEU A 48 -6.40 18.38 22.72
C LEU A 48 -5.04 19.09 22.69
N VAL A 49 -5.02 20.43 22.74
CA VAL A 49 -3.78 21.23 22.87
C VAL A 49 -3.11 20.97 24.22
N LYS A 50 -3.88 20.98 25.31
CA LYS A 50 -3.37 20.71 26.66
C LYS A 50 -2.79 19.30 26.79
N ASP A 51 -3.43 18.32 26.15
CA ASP A 51 -3.01 16.92 26.12
C ASP A 51 -1.85 16.69 25.11
N ASN A 52 -1.36 17.75 24.45
CA ASN A 52 -0.29 17.73 23.46
C ASN A 52 -0.56 16.77 22.27
N VAL A 53 -1.83 16.64 21.89
CA VAL A 53 -2.27 15.87 20.71
C VAL A 53 -2.19 16.74 19.45
N ILE A 54 -2.44 18.04 19.59
CA ILE A 54 -2.32 19.05 18.54
C ILE A 54 -1.56 20.27 19.05
N VAL A 55 -0.92 20.99 18.15
CA VAL A 55 -0.32 22.31 18.41
C VAL A 55 -1.05 23.38 17.63
N LYS A 56 -1.11 24.58 18.21
CA LYS A 56 -1.68 25.75 17.53
C LYS A 56 -0.58 26.46 16.78
N VAL A 57 -0.65 26.45 15.45
CA VAL A 57 0.35 27.09 14.59
C VAL A 57 0.06 28.58 14.42
N LYS A 58 -1.21 28.92 14.13
CA LYS A 58 -1.70 30.29 13.98
C LYS A 58 -3.13 30.41 14.54
N ARG A 59 -3.70 31.62 14.51
CA ARG A 59 -5.07 31.84 14.96
C ARG A 59 -6.05 31.00 14.14
N GLY A 60 -6.63 29.97 14.77
CA GLY A 60 -7.61 29.09 14.13
C GLY A 60 -7.03 27.97 13.28
N GLN A 61 -5.69 27.82 13.26
CA GLN A 61 -4.98 26.78 12.52
C GLN A 61 -4.20 25.92 13.51
N TYR A 62 -4.39 24.61 13.41
CA TYR A 62 -3.79 23.61 14.29
C TYR A 62 -3.15 22.53 13.43
N GLU A 63 -2.16 21.83 13.98
CA GLU A 63 -1.51 20.69 13.36
C GLU A 63 -1.44 19.54 14.38
N LEU A 64 -1.47 18.30 13.90
CA LEU A 64 -1.23 17.13 14.73
C LEU A 64 0.22 17.12 15.24
N VAL A 65 0.41 16.77 16.51
CA VAL A 65 1.75 16.51 17.02
C VAL A 65 2.23 15.17 16.48
N ASN A 66 3.24 15.22 15.60
CA ASN A 66 3.96 14.04 15.14
C ASN A 66 5.17 13.79 16.06
N LYS A 67 5.37 12.53 16.45
CA LYS A 67 6.57 12.04 17.10
C LYS A 67 7.36 11.24 16.09
N GLU A 68 8.67 11.45 16.03
CA GLU A 68 9.56 10.75 15.12
C GLU A 68 10.62 9.98 15.91
N TYR A 69 10.87 8.74 15.48
CA TYR A 69 11.84 7.82 16.05
C TYR A 69 12.69 7.24 14.92
N SER A 70 13.98 7.07 15.16
CA SER A 70 14.88 6.50 14.16
C SER A 70 15.77 5.43 14.78
N TYR A 71 15.84 4.30 14.08
CA TYR A 71 16.63 3.13 14.44
C TYR A 71 17.55 2.79 13.28
N LEU A 72 18.80 2.43 13.60
CA LEU A 72 19.76 1.97 12.61
C LEU A 72 20.18 0.55 12.99
N LEU A 73 19.78 -0.41 12.16
CA LEU A 73 20.15 -1.81 12.30
C LEU A 73 21.34 -2.08 11.38
N LYS A 74 22.32 -2.84 11.87
CA LYS A 74 23.48 -3.25 11.07
C LYS A 74 23.73 -4.74 11.15
N ARG A 75 24.05 -5.31 10.00
CA ARG A 75 24.41 -6.73 9.88
C ARG A 75 25.66 -7.08 10.70
N GLU A 76 26.64 -6.18 10.79
CA GLU A 76 27.87 -6.39 11.57
C GLU A 76 27.62 -6.62 13.07
N ASN A 77 26.49 -6.13 13.59
CA ASN A 77 26.09 -6.29 14.98
C ASN A 77 25.20 -7.53 15.21
N GLY A 78 24.80 -8.24 14.15
CA GLY A 78 23.77 -9.28 14.21
C GLY A 78 22.33 -8.73 14.29
N ASP A 79 22.11 -7.43 14.07
CA ASP A 79 20.77 -6.81 14.17
C ASP A 79 19.80 -7.26 13.07
N LEU A 80 20.32 -7.92 12.02
CA LEU A 80 19.62 -8.37 10.82
C LEU A 80 19.72 -9.89 10.64
N ASP A 81 19.83 -10.62 11.76
CA ASP A 81 19.85 -12.09 11.79
C ASP A 81 18.48 -12.68 12.16
N ASP A 82 17.60 -11.89 12.80
CA ASP A 82 16.28 -12.28 13.28
C ASP A 82 15.30 -11.10 13.15
N ASP A 83 14.19 -11.31 12.44
CA ASP A 83 13.15 -10.29 12.27
C ASP A 83 12.41 -9.99 13.57
N THR A 84 12.29 -10.98 14.46
CA THR A 84 11.66 -10.83 15.78
C THR A 84 12.43 -9.84 16.63
N TYR A 85 13.76 -9.89 16.59
CA TYR A 85 14.61 -8.93 17.28
C TYR A 85 14.34 -7.51 16.76
N ALA A 86 14.42 -7.30 15.44
CA ALA A 86 14.16 -6.00 14.82
C ALA A 86 12.77 -5.45 15.18
N PHE A 87 11.74 -6.30 15.19
CA PHE A 87 10.39 -5.92 15.58
C PHE A 87 10.31 -5.47 17.05
N ASP A 88 10.89 -6.25 17.96
CA ASP A 88 10.86 -5.98 19.39
C ASP A 88 11.56 -4.67 19.74
N ILE A 89 12.69 -4.36 19.10
CA ILE A 89 13.48 -3.14 19.40
C ILE A 89 12.98 -1.90 18.67
N CYS A 90 12.40 -2.05 17.47
CA CYS A 90 12.04 -0.89 16.64
C CYS A 90 10.57 -0.53 16.72
N LEU A 91 9.64 -1.49 16.70
CA LEU A 91 8.21 -1.19 16.46
C LEU A 91 7.28 -1.52 17.63
N LYS A 92 7.58 -2.56 18.41
CA LYS A 92 6.66 -3.10 19.43
C LYS A 92 6.16 -2.06 20.44
N GLU A 93 7.07 -1.26 21.01
CA GLU A 93 6.71 -0.22 21.99
C GLU A 93 5.77 0.85 21.43
N HIS A 94 5.80 1.06 20.11
CA HIS A 94 5.01 2.10 19.43
C HIS A 94 3.58 1.65 19.13
N ILE A 95 3.31 0.34 19.17
CA ILE A 95 2.01 -0.23 18.78
C ILE A 95 1.29 -0.96 19.92
N GLU A 96 1.94 -1.20 21.06
CA GLU A 96 1.39 -1.98 22.19
C GLU A 96 0.02 -1.48 22.70
N GLY A 97 -0.23 -0.17 22.57
CA GLY A 97 -1.48 0.47 23.01
C GLY A 97 -2.63 0.41 22.00
N PHE A 98 -2.38 -0.09 20.78
CA PHE A 98 -3.41 -0.16 19.73
C PHE A 98 -4.29 -1.40 19.88
N LYS A 99 -5.38 -1.48 19.12
CA LYS A 99 -6.20 -2.70 19.07
C LYS A 99 -5.41 -3.86 18.46
N ASN A 100 -5.68 -5.08 18.91
CA ASN A 100 -4.97 -6.29 18.46
C ASN A 100 -4.94 -6.41 16.93
N ASN A 101 -6.03 -6.13 16.23
CA ASN A 101 -6.04 -6.22 14.76
C ASN A 101 -5.03 -5.27 14.08
N VAL A 102 -4.81 -4.08 14.67
CA VAL A 102 -3.82 -3.11 14.18
C VAL A 102 -2.40 -3.60 14.52
N GLN A 103 -2.20 -4.16 15.72
CA GLN A 103 -0.93 -4.77 16.12
C GLN A 103 -0.55 -5.96 15.23
N ASP A 104 -1.51 -6.83 14.92
CA ASP A 104 -1.33 -8.00 14.05
C ASP A 104 -0.92 -7.59 12.63
N ILE A 105 -1.57 -6.54 12.09
CA ILE A 105 -1.21 -5.99 10.78
C ILE A 105 0.24 -5.50 10.80
N TRP A 106 0.60 -4.65 11.76
CA TRP A 106 1.96 -4.12 11.87
C TRP A 106 3.00 -5.20 12.06
N SER A 107 2.72 -6.17 12.93
CA SER A 107 3.62 -7.31 13.19
C SER A 107 3.88 -8.10 11.92
N TYR A 108 2.84 -8.42 11.15
CA TYR A 108 2.98 -9.12 9.88
C TYR A 108 3.78 -8.31 8.86
N THR A 109 3.34 -7.08 8.55
CA THR A 109 3.93 -6.30 7.45
C THR A 109 5.36 -5.86 7.75
N PHE A 110 5.66 -5.47 8.99
CA PHE A 110 7.01 -5.06 9.37
C PHE A 110 7.98 -6.24 9.21
N SER A 111 7.61 -7.39 9.75
CA SER A 111 8.42 -8.61 9.68
C SER A 111 8.63 -9.05 8.23
N GLU A 112 7.59 -9.04 7.39
CA GLU A 112 7.75 -9.31 5.95
C GLU A 112 8.73 -8.36 5.27
N MET A 113 8.73 -7.06 5.62
CA MET A 113 9.67 -6.11 5.02
C MET A 113 11.11 -6.31 5.53
N ILE A 114 11.29 -6.60 6.83
CA ILE A 114 12.61 -6.92 7.39
C ILE A 114 13.16 -8.23 6.81
N ASN A 115 12.35 -9.28 6.69
CA ASN A 115 12.73 -10.53 6.03
C ASN A 115 13.18 -10.30 4.59
N ASN A 116 12.44 -9.47 3.83
CA ASN A 116 12.88 -9.09 2.48
C ASN A 116 14.24 -8.38 2.47
N VAL A 117 14.55 -7.54 3.47
CA VAL A 117 15.91 -6.98 3.58
C VAL A 117 16.91 -8.10 3.86
N MET A 118 16.70 -8.88 4.93
CA MET A 118 17.65 -9.88 5.40
C MET A 118 18.00 -10.89 4.31
N ASP A 119 16.98 -11.42 3.63
CA ASP A 119 17.11 -12.51 2.66
C ASP A 119 17.46 -12.02 1.27
N HIS A 120 17.09 -10.78 0.94
CA HIS A 120 17.08 -10.36 -0.45
C HIS A 120 17.88 -9.11 -0.81
N SER A 121 18.10 -8.14 0.07
CA SER A 121 18.74 -6.89 -0.33
C SER A 121 20.26 -6.96 -0.43
N LEU A 122 20.90 -7.93 0.26
CA LEU A 122 22.35 -7.94 0.53
C LEU A 122 22.81 -6.65 1.24
N ALA A 123 21.92 -5.98 1.96
CA ALA A 123 22.23 -4.76 2.68
C ALA A 123 23.13 -5.04 3.89
N ASP A 124 24.02 -4.09 4.17
CA ASP A 124 24.85 -4.05 5.37
C ASP A 124 24.12 -3.35 6.53
N SER A 125 23.20 -2.43 6.20
CA SER A 125 22.46 -1.65 7.18
C SER A 125 21.04 -1.31 6.71
N VAL A 126 20.14 -1.17 7.67
CA VAL A 126 18.78 -0.69 7.48
C VAL A 126 18.51 0.45 8.43
N LYS A 127 18.03 1.57 7.90
CA LYS A 127 17.48 2.65 8.70
C LYS A 127 15.95 2.50 8.75
N ILE A 128 15.40 2.54 9.95
CA ILE A 128 13.96 2.50 10.19
C ILE A 128 13.57 3.83 10.82
N THR A 129 12.60 4.49 10.21
CA THR A 129 12.03 5.74 10.73
C THR A 129 10.56 5.53 11.00
N ILE A 130 10.14 5.82 12.23
CA ILE A 130 8.73 5.73 12.66
C ILE A 130 8.25 7.14 12.92
N SER A 131 7.15 7.52 12.28
CA SER A 131 6.44 8.78 12.55
C SER A 131 5.03 8.47 13.00
N GLN A 132 4.63 9.02 14.16
CA GLN A 132 3.35 8.73 14.78
C GLN A 132 2.65 9.99 15.24
N ASN A 133 1.38 10.11 14.87
CA ASN A 133 0.45 11.03 15.51
C ASN A 133 -0.73 10.25 16.07
N PHE A 134 -1.78 10.97 16.47
CA PHE A 134 -2.97 10.35 17.02
C PHE A 134 -3.69 9.44 16.00
N LEU A 135 -3.78 9.84 14.74
CA LEU A 135 -4.60 9.18 13.72
C LEU A 135 -3.89 8.00 13.05
N ALA A 136 -2.59 8.13 12.79
CA ALA A 136 -1.84 7.17 11.99
C ALA A 136 -0.43 6.91 12.52
N THR A 137 0.09 5.74 12.13
CA THR A 137 1.48 5.35 12.27
C THR A 137 2.07 5.18 10.89
N CYS A 138 3.23 5.76 10.66
CA CYS A 138 4.03 5.64 9.46
C CYS A 138 5.35 4.95 9.81
N VAL A 139 5.74 3.95 9.02
CA VAL A 139 7.03 3.26 9.12
C VAL A 139 7.72 3.32 7.76
N MET A 140 8.95 3.83 7.76
CA MET A 140 9.83 3.86 6.61
C MET A 140 11.03 2.97 6.87
N ILE A 141 11.31 2.02 5.97
CA ILE A 141 12.43 1.07 6.04
C ILE A 141 13.32 1.31 4.84
N GLU A 142 14.56 1.74 5.09
CA GLU A 142 15.54 2.12 4.07
C GLU A 142 16.77 1.21 4.17
N ASP A 143 16.98 0.34 3.18
CA ASP A 143 18.18 -0.49 3.08
C ASP A 143 19.19 0.08 2.08
N ASN A 144 20.47 -0.22 2.28
CA ASN A 144 21.56 0.23 1.41
C ASN A 144 22.00 -0.83 0.37
N GLY A 145 21.15 -1.82 0.10
CA GLY A 145 21.43 -3.00 -0.70
C GLY A 145 21.37 -2.78 -2.22
N ILE A 146 21.14 -3.88 -2.95
CA ILE A 146 21.10 -3.89 -4.43
C ILE A 146 19.88 -3.15 -5.01
N GLY A 147 18.79 -3.07 -4.27
CA GLY A 147 17.51 -2.56 -4.73
C GLY A 147 16.60 -3.65 -5.32
N ILE A 148 15.36 -3.69 -4.85
CA ILE A 148 14.39 -4.74 -5.15
C ILE A 148 14.07 -4.86 -6.64
N PHE A 149 13.87 -3.74 -7.35
CA PHE A 149 13.51 -3.81 -8.76
C PHE A 149 14.66 -4.31 -9.62
N GLN A 150 15.88 -3.86 -9.33
CA GLN A 150 17.08 -4.32 -10.02
C GLN A 150 17.31 -5.81 -9.76
N LYS A 151 17.12 -6.26 -8.51
CA LYS A 151 17.20 -7.69 -8.16
C LYS A 151 16.18 -8.54 -8.91
N ILE A 152 14.91 -8.14 -8.93
CA ILE A 152 13.84 -8.86 -9.63
C ILE A 152 14.14 -8.91 -11.12
N LYS A 153 14.53 -7.78 -11.72
CA LYS A 153 14.88 -7.69 -13.14
C LYS A 153 15.98 -8.70 -13.49
N ASP A 154 17.06 -8.71 -12.71
CA ASP A 154 18.23 -9.55 -13.02
C ASP A 154 17.95 -11.03 -12.77
N TYR A 155 17.26 -11.38 -11.67
CA TYR A 155 16.92 -12.76 -11.35
C TYR A 155 15.97 -13.39 -12.39
N PHE A 156 14.92 -12.66 -12.77
CA PHE A 156 13.92 -13.13 -13.74
C PHE A 156 14.29 -12.82 -15.21
N LYS A 157 15.46 -12.20 -15.44
CA LYS A 157 15.96 -11.81 -16.77
C LYS A 157 14.94 -10.97 -17.54
N LEU A 158 14.31 -10.01 -16.84
CA LEU A 158 13.32 -9.12 -17.42
C LEU A 158 14.00 -8.03 -18.26
N SER A 159 13.26 -7.48 -19.22
CA SER A 159 13.82 -6.53 -20.18
C SER A 159 14.03 -5.14 -19.57
N SER A 160 13.21 -4.77 -18.57
CA SER A 160 13.28 -3.45 -17.92
C SER A 160 12.86 -3.48 -16.45
N ILE A 161 13.05 -2.35 -15.77
CA ILE A 161 12.61 -2.14 -14.38
C ILE A 161 11.08 -2.09 -14.30
N GLU A 162 10.41 -1.52 -15.31
CA GLU A 162 8.96 -1.50 -15.41
C GLU A 162 8.37 -2.92 -15.48
N ASP A 163 9.04 -3.84 -16.17
CA ASP A 163 8.65 -5.24 -16.18
C ASP A 163 8.77 -5.87 -14.78
N ALA A 164 9.83 -5.53 -14.02
CA ALA A 164 10.00 -5.99 -12.64
C ALA A 164 8.90 -5.47 -11.70
N ILE A 165 8.55 -4.19 -11.83
CA ILE A 165 7.45 -3.56 -11.09
C ILE A 165 6.11 -4.23 -11.46
N CYS A 166 5.88 -4.51 -12.75
CA CYS A 166 4.69 -5.22 -13.22
C CYS A 166 4.55 -6.61 -12.57
N GLU A 167 5.65 -7.33 -12.34
CA GLU A 167 5.62 -8.64 -11.69
C GLU A 167 5.25 -8.58 -10.19
N LEU A 168 5.53 -7.47 -9.51
CA LEU A 168 5.15 -7.25 -8.10
C LEU A 168 3.64 -7.08 -7.94
N PHE A 169 2.96 -6.39 -8.86
CA PHE A 169 1.50 -6.22 -8.82
C PHE A 169 0.73 -7.55 -8.83
N LYS A 170 1.33 -8.60 -9.40
CA LYS A 170 0.70 -9.91 -9.54
C LYS A 170 0.72 -10.72 -8.24
N GLY A 171 1.75 -10.55 -7.40
CA GLY A 171 2.04 -11.41 -6.26
C GLY A 171 2.72 -12.73 -6.65
N LYS A 172 2.91 -13.64 -5.67
CA LYS A 172 3.61 -14.94 -5.79
C LYS A 172 5.03 -14.84 -6.38
N LEU A 173 5.69 -13.72 -6.14
CA LEU A 173 7.00 -13.39 -6.71
C LEU A 173 8.06 -13.55 -5.62
N THR A 174 9.01 -14.45 -5.83
CA THR A 174 10.12 -14.69 -4.92
C THR A 174 11.37 -15.09 -5.71
N THR A 175 12.54 -14.63 -5.27
CA THR A 175 13.83 -15.10 -5.78
C THR A 175 14.33 -16.36 -5.06
N ASP A 176 13.58 -16.87 -4.09
CA ASP A 176 13.83 -18.12 -3.38
C ASP A 176 12.51 -18.85 -3.10
N THR A 177 12.15 -19.73 -4.02
CA THR A 177 10.91 -20.52 -3.96
C THR A 177 10.95 -21.66 -2.93
N LYS A 178 12.13 -21.97 -2.36
CA LYS A 178 12.23 -23.04 -1.35
C LYS A 178 11.84 -22.53 0.03
N ASN A 179 12.17 -21.28 0.32
CA ASN A 179 11.98 -20.70 1.64
C ASN A 179 10.83 -19.68 1.68
N HIS A 180 10.44 -19.08 0.55
CA HIS A 180 9.40 -18.05 0.52
C HIS A 180 8.27 -18.34 -0.47
N SER A 181 7.04 -17.97 -0.10
CA SER A 181 5.85 -18.03 -0.96
C SER A 181 5.82 -16.91 -2.00
N GLY A 182 6.50 -15.79 -1.74
CA GLY A 182 6.47 -14.59 -2.58
C GLY A 182 5.16 -13.78 -2.45
N GLU A 183 4.49 -13.89 -1.31
CA GLU A 183 3.18 -13.27 -1.04
C GLU A 183 3.28 -12.04 -0.13
N GLY A 184 4.38 -11.92 0.63
CA GLY A 184 4.62 -10.88 1.65
C GLY A 184 4.33 -9.46 1.20
N ILE A 185 5.02 -9.00 0.14
CA ILE A 185 4.84 -7.66 -0.42
C ILE A 185 3.41 -7.44 -0.91
N PHE A 186 2.82 -8.43 -1.59
CA PHE A 186 1.47 -8.31 -2.13
C PHE A 186 0.46 -8.08 -1.00
N PHE A 187 0.49 -8.90 0.03
CA PHE A 187 -0.43 -8.77 1.15
C PHE A 187 -0.16 -7.53 2.00
N SER A 188 1.11 -7.17 2.22
CA SER A 188 1.46 -5.93 2.92
C SER A 188 0.90 -4.70 2.21
N SER A 189 0.96 -4.68 0.87
CA SER A 189 0.35 -3.65 0.03
C SER A 189 -1.18 -3.54 0.18
N LYS A 190 -1.88 -4.62 0.56
CA LYS A 190 -3.34 -4.62 0.77
C LYS A 190 -3.74 -4.33 2.21
N LEU A 191 -2.86 -4.63 3.16
CA LEU A 191 -3.09 -4.41 4.58
C LEU A 191 -2.88 -2.95 4.97
N MET A 192 -1.96 -2.25 4.33
CA MET A 192 -1.66 -0.85 4.62
C MET A 192 -2.66 0.12 4.00
N ASP A 193 -2.81 1.30 4.61
CA ASP A 193 -3.58 2.42 4.05
C ASP A 193 -2.78 3.13 2.97
N ASP A 194 -1.46 3.27 3.17
CA ASP A 194 -0.49 3.62 2.13
C ASP A 194 0.69 2.65 2.12
N PHE A 195 1.08 2.20 0.94
CA PHE A 195 2.20 1.30 0.75
C PHE A 195 2.98 1.65 -0.51
N LEU A 196 4.26 1.98 -0.34
CA LEU A 196 5.12 2.38 -1.44
C LEU A 196 6.48 1.71 -1.32
N ILE A 197 7.01 1.32 -2.47
CA ILE A 197 8.38 0.84 -2.59
C ILE A 197 9.08 1.76 -3.59
N ILE A 198 10.20 2.34 -3.17
CA ILE A 198 11.06 3.19 -3.97
C ILE A 198 12.39 2.49 -4.15
N SER A 199 12.79 2.30 -5.40
CA SER A 199 14.08 1.72 -5.78
C SER A 199 14.39 2.13 -7.22
N SER A 200 15.67 2.32 -7.55
CA SER A 200 16.09 2.62 -8.93
C SER A 200 15.35 3.82 -9.55
N SER A 201 15.07 4.86 -8.73
CA SER A 201 14.29 6.05 -9.10
C SER A 201 12.89 5.76 -9.66
N LYS A 202 12.31 4.61 -9.29
CA LYS A 202 10.96 4.18 -9.67
C LYS A 202 10.16 3.89 -8.41
N ILE A 203 8.84 3.83 -8.58
CA ILE A 203 7.90 3.62 -7.49
C ILE A 203 7.01 2.43 -7.85
N PHE A 204 6.77 1.58 -6.86
CA PHE A 204 5.64 0.66 -6.83
C PHE A 204 4.68 1.12 -5.74
N THR A 205 3.39 1.25 -6.07
CA THR A 205 2.32 1.59 -5.12
C THR A 205 0.99 1.14 -5.69
N THR A 206 0.07 0.73 -4.82
CA THR A 206 -1.31 0.38 -5.18
C THR A 206 -2.32 1.44 -4.77
N ASN A 207 -1.87 2.50 -4.10
CA ASN A 207 -2.73 3.48 -3.45
C ASN A 207 -2.54 4.85 -4.12
N LYS A 208 -3.53 5.72 -3.98
CA LYS A 208 -3.36 7.12 -4.40
C LYS A 208 -2.36 7.75 -3.44
N TYR A 209 -1.41 8.51 -3.96
CA TYR A 209 -0.36 9.13 -3.17
C TYR A 209 -0.26 10.62 -3.48
N ASP A 210 0.24 11.39 -2.52
CA ASP A 210 0.63 12.78 -2.75
C ASP A 210 1.94 12.81 -3.56
N GLU A 211 1.84 13.24 -4.82
CA GLU A 211 2.98 13.36 -5.74
C GLU A 211 4.10 14.25 -5.17
N GLY A 212 3.77 15.29 -4.39
CA GLY A 212 4.74 16.20 -3.80
C GLY A 212 5.58 15.55 -2.70
N LYS A 213 4.94 14.79 -1.80
CA LYS A 213 5.60 14.05 -0.70
C LYS A 213 6.43 12.88 -1.22
N ILE A 214 6.00 12.25 -2.32
CA ILE A 214 6.77 11.20 -2.99
C ILE A 214 8.02 11.75 -3.66
N LEU A 215 7.91 12.88 -4.37
CA LEU A 215 8.99 13.35 -5.23
C LEU A 215 10.27 13.61 -4.42
N SER A 216 10.16 14.13 -3.20
CA SER A 216 11.30 14.27 -2.28
C SER A 216 11.93 12.91 -1.93
N LEU A 217 11.12 11.92 -1.57
CA LEU A 217 11.61 10.57 -1.22
C LEU A 217 12.31 9.87 -2.39
N VAL A 218 11.82 10.06 -3.62
CA VAL A 218 12.42 9.48 -4.83
C VAL A 218 13.76 10.13 -5.18
N LEU A 219 13.88 11.45 -5.00
CA LEU A 219 15.11 12.18 -5.30
C LEU A 219 16.24 11.85 -4.30
N GLU A 220 15.88 11.55 -3.05
CA GLU A 220 16.82 11.20 -2.00
C GLU A 220 17.29 9.73 -2.10
N ASN A 221 16.45 8.82 -2.61
CA ASN A 221 16.76 7.39 -2.63
C ASN A 221 17.39 6.91 -3.95
N GLN A 222 18.72 6.95 -4.03
CA GLN A 222 19.47 6.50 -5.21
C GLN A 222 20.03 5.06 -5.15
N LYS A 223 20.11 4.45 -3.95
CA LYS A 223 20.70 3.11 -3.76
C LYS A 223 19.90 2.31 -2.74
N GLY A 224 19.67 1.03 -3.04
CA GLY A 224 18.92 0.11 -2.18
C GLY A 224 17.42 0.21 -2.37
N THR A 225 16.66 -0.01 -1.31
CA THR A 225 15.18 0.06 -1.34
C THR A 225 14.66 0.82 -0.14
N CYS A 226 13.70 1.69 -0.38
CA CYS A 226 12.91 2.35 0.65
C CYS A 226 11.48 1.83 0.56
N VAL A 227 10.97 1.30 1.66
CA VAL A 227 9.56 0.91 1.81
C VAL A 227 8.89 1.89 2.77
N PHE A 228 7.83 2.53 2.32
CA PHE A 228 6.96 3.38 3.13
C PHE A 228 5.65 2.65 3.39
N MET A 229 5.23 2.62 4.64
CA MET A 229 3.98 2.02 5.09
C MET A 229 3.25 2.98 6.03
N GLU A 230 1.97 3.21 5.79
CA GLU A 230 1.10 3.95 6.71
C GLU A 230 -0.16 3.14 7.02
N LEU A 231 -0.56 3.17 8.28
CA LEU A 231 -1.80 2.57 8.77
C LEU A 231 -2.46 3.47 9.81
N SER A 232 -3.77 3.63 9.70
CA SER A 232 -4.58 4.25 10.75
C SER A 232 -4.46 3.46 12.06
N ASN A 233 -4.21 4.19 13.15
CA ASN A 233 -4.20 3.65 14.52
C ASN A 233 -5.59 3.12 14.94
N PHE A 234 -6.63 3.43 14.17
CA PHE A 234 -8.02 3.02 14.37
C PHE A 234 -8.54 2.09 13.27
N SER A 235 -7.66 1.51 12.45
CA SER A 235 -8.05 0.64 11.34
C SER A 235 -8.98 -0.48 11.80
N HIS A 236 -10.00 -0.75 10.99
CA HIS A 236 -10.93 -1.85 11.17
C HIS A 236 -10.57 -3.09 10.35
N LYS A 237 -9.54 -2.99 9.50
CA LYS A 237 -9.05 -4.12 8.71
C LYS A 237 -8.52 -5.21 9.65
N THR A 238 -8.67 -6.46 9.22
CA THR A 238 -7.96 -7.60 9.81
C THR A 238 -7.13 -8.30 8.74
N ALA A 239 -5.99 -8.87 9.14
CA ALA A 239 -5.16 -9.67 8.22
C ALA A 239 -5.95 -10.81 7.59
N LYS A 240 -6.79 -11.47 8.40
CA LYS A 240 -7.66 -12.57 7.96
C LYS A 240 -8.61 -12.14 6.84
N GLU A 241 -9.33 -11.04 6.98
CA GLU A 241 -10.28 -10.58 5.95
C GLU A 241 -9.58 -10.31 4.61
N ILE A 242 -8.39 -9.71 4.65
CA ILE A 242 -7.59 -9.45 3.45
C ILE A 242 -7.09 -10.76 2.85
N PHE A 243 -6.57 -11.69 3.65
CA PHE A 243 -6.06 -12.98 3.15
C PHE A 243 -7.19 -13.82 2.54
N ASP A 244 -8.34 -13.89 3.21
CA ASP A 244 -9.52 -14.61 2.73
C ASP A 244 -10.03 -14.03 1.41
N ALA A 245 -9.93 -12.70 1.19
CA ALA A 245 -10.35 -12.06 -0.04
C ALA A 245 -9.54 -12.50 -1.29
N TYR A 246 -8.34 -13.05 -1.11
CA TYR A 246 -7.49 -13.54 -2.19
C TYR A 246 -7.24 -15.05 -2.17
N SER A 247 -7.79 -15.75 -1.18
CA SER A 247 -7.60 -17.18 -0.96
C SER A 247 -8.82 -18.00 -1.36
N ASN A 248 -8.60 -19.28 -1.64
CA ASN A 248 -9.70 -20.25 -1.79
C ASN A 248 -10.17 -20.77 -0.42
N VAL A 249 -11.18 -21.64 -0.43
CA VAL A 249 -11.73 -22.29 0.78
C VAL A 249 -10.70 -23.09 1.60
N ASN A 250 -9.57 -23.47 0.99
CA ASN A 250 -8.47 -24.19 1.63
C ASN A 250 -7.32 -23.25 2.07
N GLY A 251 -7.50 -21.93 1.98
CA GLY A 251 -6.49 -20.93 2.38
C GLY A 251 -5.38 -20.70 1.35
N GLY A 252 -5.45 -21.28 0.15
CA GLY A 252 -4.44 -21.05 -0.88
C GLY A 252 -4.67 -19.73 -1.61
N PHE A 253 -3.65 -18.88 -1.70
CA PHE A 253 -3.67 -17.66 -2.52
C PHE A 253 -3.90 -18.03 -3.99
N VAL A 254 -5.06 -17.72 -4.55
CA VAL A 254 -5.43 -18.12 -5.93
C VAL A 254 -5.93 -16.96 -6.78
N LYS A 255 -6.13 -15.80 -6.18
CA LYS A 255 -6.70 -14.64 -6.83
C LYS A 255 -5.72 -13.49 -6.86
N THR A 256 -5.65 -12.74 -7.96
CA THR A 256 -4.86 -11.51 -8.03
C THR A 256 -5.66 -10.38 -8.65
N LYS A 257 -5.27 -9.14 -8.36
CA LYS A 257 -5.87 -7.93 -8.93
C LYS A 257 -4.77 -7.08 -9.57
N ILE A 258 -4.91 -6.81 -10.86
CA ILE A 258 -3.94 -6.05 -11.66
C ILE A 258 -4.53 -4.65 -11.95
N PRO A 259 -4.06 -3.60 -11.26
CA PRO A 259 -4.49 -2.23 -11.53
C PRO A 259 -3.72 -1.62 -12.70
N LEU A 260 -4.37 -1.49 -13.87
CA LEU A 260 -3.67 -1.06 -15.08
C LEU A 260 -3.15 0.38 -14.98
N LYS A 261 -3.84 1.27 -14.27
CA LYS A 261 -3.39 2.66 -14.06
C LYS A 261 -2.05 2.77 -13.32
N ASN A 262 -1.72 1.81 -12.47
CA ASN A 262 -0.45 1.79 -11.75
C ASN A 262 0.68 1.13 -12.56
N ILE A 263 0.38 0.57 -13.74
CA ILE A 263 1.34 -0.10 -14.62
C ILE A 263 1.61 0.72 -15.88
N PHE A 264 0.61 1.46 -16.36
CA PHE A 264 0.71 2.24 -17.59
C PHE A 264 0.34 3.70 -17.36
N ASP A 265 1.24 4.60 -17.75
CA ASP A 265 0.98 6.06 -17.75
C ASP A 265 -0.08 6.47 -18.79
N THR A 266 -0.30 5.63 -19.79
CA THR A 266 -1.26 5.86 -20.88
C THR A 266 -2.08 4.61 -21.16
N SER A 267 -3.17 4.79 -21.89
CA SER A 267 -4.03 3.69 -22.34
C SER A 267 -3.21 2.59 -23.05
N PRO A 268 -3.30 1.32 -22.63
CA PRO A 268 -2.49 0.25 -23.20
C PRO A 268 -3.03 -0.17 -24.58
N VAL A 269 -2.11 -0.37 -25.53
CA VAL A 269 -2.45 -0.51 -26.96
C VAL A 269 -1.96 -1.81 -27.59
N SER A 270 -0.78 -2.30 -27.20
CA SER A 270 -0.04 -3.31 -27.95
C SER A 270 -0.20 -4.73 -27.40
N ARG A 271 0.00 -5.72 -28.28
CA ARG A 271 0.08 -7.13 -27.87
C ARG A 271 1.24 -7.40 -26.91
N SER A 272 2.37 -6.70 -27.06
CA SER A 272 3.52 -6.86 -26.17
C SER A 272 3.21 -6.36 -24.76
N GLN A 273 2.49 -5.24 -24.62
CA GLN A 273 1.97 -4.78 -23.32
C GLN A 273 1.08 -5.84 -22.66
N ALA A 274 0.13 -6.42 -23.40
CA ALA A 274 -0.74 -7.47 -22.86
C ALA A 274 0.03 -8.73 -22.46
N LYS A 275 1.00 -9.19 -23.28
CA LYS A 275 1.85 -10.35 -22.95
C LYS A 275 2.62 -10.16 -21.64
N ARG A 276 3.10 -8.93 -21.37
CA ARG A 276 3.77 -8.60 -20.10
C ARG A 276 2.83 -8.75 -18.92
N ILE A 277 1.58 -8.27 -19.04
CA ILE A 277 0.55 -8.48 -18.01
C ILE A 277 0.25 -9.97 -17.82
N CYS A 278 0.07 -10.71 -18.91
CA CYS A 278 -0.29 -12.14 -18.91
C CYS A 278 0.78 -13.05 -18.27
N ASN A 279 2.04 -12.63 -18.26
CA ASN A 279 3.13 -13.44 -17.72
C ASN A 279 2.85 -13.83 -16.25
N ARG A 280 3.09 -15.09 -15.89
CA ARG A 280 2.86 -15.67 -14.53
C ARG A 280 1.41 -15.68 -14.04
N LEU A 281 0.43 -15.22 -14.83
CA LEU A 281 -0.97 -15.27 -14.43
C LEU A 281 -1.50 -16.71 -14.34
N ASP A 282 -0.84 -17.66 -15.00
CA ASP A 282 -1.07 -19.11 -14.89
C ASP A 282 -0.91 -19.68 -13.47
N LYS A 283 -0.26 -18.93 -12.56
CA LYS A 283 -0.17 -19.26 -11.14
C LYS A 283 -1.45 -18.97 -10.34
N PHE A 284 -2.45 -18.36 -10.97
CA PHE A 284 -3.72 -17.96 -10.36
C PHE A 284 -4.90 -18.69 -10.98
N LYS A 285 -6.02 -18.73 -10.26
CA LYS A 285 -7.32 -19.23 -10.74
C LYS A 285 -8.27 -18.09 -11.04
N GLU A 286 -8.13 -16.96 -10.37
CA GLU A 286 -8.90 -15.74 -10.62
C GLU A 286 -7.95 -14.56 -10.85
N VAL A 287 -8.16 -13.84 -11.94
CA VAL A 287 -7.44 -12.61 -12.25
C VAL A 287 -8.46 -11.51 -12.47
N ILE A 288 -8.43 -10.51 -11.59
CA ILE A 288 -9.17 -9.27 -11.76
C ILE A 288 -8.27 -8.28 -12.49
N VAL A 289 -8.75 -7.72 -13.60
CA VAL A 289 -8.07 -6.64 -14.32
C VAL A 289 -8.86 -5.36 -14.12
N ASP A 290 -8.25 -4.38 -13.48
CA ASP A 290 -8.89 -3.12 -13.11
C ASP A 290 -8.52 -2.04 -14.12
N PHE A 291 -9.56 -1.54 -14.81
CA PHE A 291 -9.48 -0.52 -15.86
C PHE A 291 -9.78 0.89 -15.35
N ASP A 292 -9.83 1.09 -14.03
CA ASP A 292 -9.97 2.43 -13.45
C ASP A 292 -8.93 3.40 -14.04
N GLU A 293 -9.37 4.60 -14.37
CA GLU A 293 -8.57 5.66 -15.02
C GLU A 293 -7.96 5.31 -16.41
N ILE A 294 -8.32 4.18 -17.02
CA ILE A 294 -7.93 3.85 -18.39
C ILE A 294 -8.90 4.49 -19.38
N GLY A 295 -8.43 5.47 -20.16
CA GLY A 295 -9.23 6.20 -21.14
C GLY A 295 -9.77 5.33 -22.28
N TRP A 296 -8.91 4.55 -22.93
CA TRP A 296 -9.30 3.65 -24.02
C TRP A 296 -8.41 2.39 -24.04
N LEU A 297 -8.74 1.42 -24.89
CA LEU A 297 -8.01 0.16 -25.00
C LEU A 297 -7.69 -0.15 -26.46
N GLY A 298 -6.43 -0.48 -26.78
CA GLY A 298 -6.09 -0.91 -28.13
C GLY A 298 -6.54 -2.35 -28.40
N GLN A 299 -7.01 -2.61 -29.63
CA GLN A 299 -7.48 -3.93 -30.05
C GLN A 299 -6.42 -5.02 -29.87
N GLY A 300 -5.14 -4.71 -30.14
CA GLY A 300 -4.03 -5.64 -29.95
C GLY A 300 -3.91 -6.11 -28.50
N PHE A 301 -4.01 -5.18 -27.55
CA PHE A 301 -4.00 -5.49 -26.12
C PHE A 301 -5.24 -6.31 -25.73
N ALA A 302 -6.43 -5.82 -26.08
CA ALA A 302 -7.71 -6.47 -25.73
C ALA A 302 -7.79 -7.91 -26.24
N HIS A 303 -7.45 -8.12 -27.52
CA HIS A 303 -7.45 -9.45 -28.14
C HIS A 303 -6.43 -10.39 -27.48
N GLN A 304 -5.23 -9.91 -27.16
CA GLN A 304 -4.24 -10.75 -26.49
C GLN A 304 -4.70 -11.19 -25.10
N LEU A 305 -5.34 -10.31 -24.34
CA LEU A 305 -5.76 -10.57 -22.97
C LEU A 305 -7.05 -11.40 -22.88
N PHE A 306 -8.11 -10.99 -23.59
CA PHE A 306 -9.45 -11.56 -23.44
C PHE A 306 -9.78 -12.71 -24.39
N VAL A 307 -8.93 -12.93 -25.39
CA VAL A 307 -9.08 -14.01 -26.38
C VAL A 307 -7.91 -14.97 -26.28
N VAL A 308 -6.69 -14.53 -26.63
CA VAL A 308 -5.54 -15.44 -26.75
C VAL A 308 -5.16 -16.03 -25.40
N PHE A 309 -5.00 -15.20 -24.37
CA PHE A 309 -4.66 -15.66 -23.03
C PHE A 309 -5.81 -16.48 -22.40
N ALA A 310 -7.05 -15.99 -22.48
CA ALA A 310 -8.22 -16.71 -21.96
C ALA A 310 -8.41 -18.10 -22.62
N ASN A 311 -8.26 -18.21 -23.95
CA ASN A 311 -8.40 -19.49 -24.66
C ASN A 311 -7.26 -20.46 -24.35
N SER A 312 -6.04 -19.96 -24.14
CA SER A 312 -4.89 -20.80 -23.74
C SER A 312 -4.93 -21.22 -22.27
N HIS A 313 -5.75 -20.56 -21.44
CA HIS A 313 -5.85 -20.82 -20.01
C HIS A 313 -7.33 -20.91 -19.55
N PRO A 314 -8.11 -21.90 -20.02
CA PRO A 314 -9.55 -21.99 -19.74
C PRO A 314 -9.87 -22.21 -18.25
N GLY A 315 -8.89 -22.64 -17.45
CA GLY A 315 -9.02 -22.81 -16.00
C GLY A 315 -8.81 -21.52 -15.19
N ILE A 316 -8.61 -20.37 -15.84
CA ILE A 316 -8.44 -19.05 -15.20
C ILE A 316 -9.66 -18.19 -15.50
N ILE A 317 -10.30 -17.71 -14.44
CA ILE A 317 -11.39 -16.74 -14.52
C ILE A 317 -10.77 -15.35 -14.63
N LEU A 318 -10.93 -14.72 -15.79
CA LEU A 318 -10.46 -13.36 -16.06
C LEU A 318 -11.63 -12.38 -15.97
N THR A 319 -11.62 -11.50 -14.97
CA THR A 319 -12.72 -10.56 -14.68
C THR A 319 -12.27 -9.11 -14.88
N PRO A 320 -12.76 -8.41 -15.92
CA PRO A 320 -12.54 -6.98 -16.04
C PRO A 320 -13.47 -6.19 -15.10
N ILE A 321 -12.94 -5.16 -14.44
CA ILE A 321 -13.73 -4.22 -13.61
C ILE A 321 -13.39 -2.76 -13.98
N ASN A 322 -14.26 -1.83 -13.57
CA ASN A 322 -14.09 -0.38 -13.77
C ASN A 322 -13.85 0.03 -15.23
N MET A 323 -14.46 -0.69 -16.18
CA MET A 323 -14.39 -0.31 -17.59
C MET A 323 -15.28 0.90 -17.87
N ASN A 324 -14.74 1.92 -18.53
CA ASN A 324 -15.55 2.98 -19.11
C ASN A 324 -16.23 2.53 -20.42
N GLU A 325 -16.97 3.42 -21.07
CA GLU A 325 -17.70 3.10 -22.31
C GLU A 325 -16.77 2.65 -23.45
N ASP A 326 -15.64 3.30 -23.66
CA ASP A 326 -14.73 3.00 -24.78
C ASP A 326 -13.96 1.69 -24.57
N VAL A 327 -13.54 1.42 -23.32
CA VAL A 327 -12.97 0.14 -22.92
C VAL A 327 -14.00 -0.98 -23.09
N THR A 328 -15.26 -0.75 -22.69
CA THR A 328 -16.36 -1.71 -22.82
C THR A 328 -16.65 -2.03 -24.29
N LYS A 329 -16.70 -1.02 -25.17
CA LYS A 329 -16.87 -1.22 -26.62
C LYS A 329 -15.77 -2.11 -27.19
N MET A 330 -14.51 -1.85 -26.84
CA MET A 330 -13.38 -2.66 -27.32
C MET A 330 -13.40 -4.09 -26.77
N TYR A 331 -13.72 -4.27 -25.48
CA TYR A 331 -13.87 -5.58 -24.87
C TYR A 331 -14.94 -6.41 -25.59
N ASN A 332 -16.14 -5.83 -25.81
CA ASN A 332 -17.22 -6.50 -26.51
C ASN A 332 -16.87 -6.81 -27.97
N HIS A 333 -16.19 -5.87 -28.65
CA HIS A 333 -15.73 -6.07 -30.02
C HIS A 333 -14.87 -7.34 -30.13
N VAL A 334 -13.81 -7.48 -29.32
CA VAL A 334 -12.92 -8.65 -29.42
C VAL A 334 -13.55 -9.96 -28.94
N LYS A 335 -14.52 -9.89 -28.02
CA LYS A 335 -15.24 -11.09 -27.55
C LYS A 335 -16.22 -11.61 -28.59
N ASN A 336 -16.86 -10.72 -29.34
CA ASN A 336 -17.83 -11.10 -30.37
C ASN A 336 -17.16 -11.56 -31.68
N THR A 337 -15.93 -11.13 -31.98
CA THR A 337 -15.19 -11.56 -33.18
C THR A 337 -14.75 -13.03 -33.14
N ASN A 338 -14.85 -13.72 -31.99
CA ASN A 338 -14.45 -15.14 -31.85
C ASN A 338 -15.62 -16.13 -31.81
N VAL A 339 -16.81 -15.71 -32.25
CA VAL A 339 -18.02 -16.55 -32.33
C VAL A 339 -18.26 -17.10 -33.75
N GLU A 340 -17.26 -17.04 -34.64
CA GLU A 340 -17.32 -17.67 -35.97
C GLU A 340 -16.42 -18.90 -36.10
#